data_AF-A0ABD1JN99-F1
#
_entry.id   AF-A0ABD1JN99-F1
#
_cell.length_a   1.000
_cell.length_b   1.000
_cell.length_c   1.000
_cell.angle_alpha   90.00
_cell.angle_beta   90.00
_cell.angle_gamma   90.00
#
_symmetry.space_group_name_H-M   'P 1'
#
loop_
_entity.id
_entity.type
_entity.pdbx_description
1 polymer ?
#
loop_
_entity_poly.entity_id
_entity_poly.type
_entity_poly.pdbx_seq_one_letter_code
_entity_poly.pdbx_strand_id
1 'polypeptide(L)'
;MWITLKSINELWRSSIRAYSCFGVRINLPTPCKPCPRCQAVTFTLARFHGNSTQFVSRKLVRNGEQRPSVICIEGNIASGKTTCLEYFSKTSDIEVLTEPVSKWRNVRGHNPLGLMYQDPTRWGITLQTYVQLTMLDRHLSPITAPIRMMERSIFSAKYIFVENLYRSGKMPEVDFAVLSEWFEWITQNIALPVDLIVYLQTTPETCYERLRERCREEEKVIPMEYLESIHQLYEDWLIKQTSFKVPAPVLVIPADHDLQKMLHQYEENKERILAAQRT
;
A
#
# COMPACT_ATOMS: atom_id res chain seq x y z
N MET A 1 -3.41 16.23 -25.34
CA MET A 1 -2.27 15.45 -25.85
C MET A 1 -1.89 14.46 -24.76
N TRP A 2 -2.33 13.21 -24.87
CA TRP A 2 -2.26 12.20 -23.83
C TRP A 2 -0.90 11.50 -23.87
N ILE A 3 -0.15 11.55 -22.77
CA ILE A 3 1.02 10.68 -22.56
C ILE A 3 0.54 9.54 -21.66
N THR A 4 0.45 8.33 -22.21
CA THR A 4 0.07 7.12 -21.47
C THR A 4 1.27 6.61 -20.65
N LEU A 5 0.99 5.95 -19.51
CA LEU A 5 1.95 5.39 -18.55
C LEU A 5 3.06 4.49 -19.13
N LYS A 6 2.95 4.06 -20.39
CA LYS A 6 4.08 3.44 -21.13
C LYS A 6 5.29 4.37 -21.25
N SER A 7 5.08 5.68 -21.33
CA SER A 7 6.13 6.66 -21.58
C SER A 7 7.05 6.91 -20.36
N ILE A 8 6.55 6.71 -19.14
CA ILE A 8 7.37 6.88 -17.92
C ILE A 8 8.41 5.77 -17.78
N ASN A 9 8.07 4.54 -18.17
CA ASN A 9 9.02 3.41 -18.17
C ASN A 9 10.09 3.53 -19.27
N GLU A 10 9.79 4.19 -20.39
CA GLU A 10 10.78 4.46 -21.44
C GLU A 10 11.69 5.66 -21.12
N LEU A 11 11.17 6.68 -20.42
CA LEU A 11 11.95 7.83 -19.95
C LEU A 11 12.96 7.46 -18.85
N TRP A 12 12.65 6.47 -18.02
CA TRP A 12 13.59 5.93 -17.04
C TRP A 12 14.70 5.05 -17.65
N ARG A 13 14.41 4.33 -18.75
CA ARG A 13 15.42 3.50 -19.45
C ARG A 13 16.38 4.31 -20.33
N SER A 14 15.94 5.47 -20.83
CA SER A 14 16.76 6.35 -21.66
C SER A 14 17.75 7.22 -20.85
N SER A 15 17.48 7.45 -19.56
CA SER A 15 18.33 8.27 -18.68
C SER A 15 19.58 7.56 -18.11
N ILE A 16 19.77 6.26 -18.39
CA ILE A 16 20.93 5.46 -17.94
C ILE A 16 21.94 5.19 -19.09
N ARG A 17 21.65 5.61 -20.33
CA ARG A 17 22.61 5.60 -21.45
C ARG A 17 23.01 7.01 -21.86
N ALA A 18 23.64 7.76 -20.95
CA ALA A 18 24.34 8.99 -21.32
C ALA A 18 25.44 9.31 -20.29
N TYR A 19 26.32 8.35 -20.03
CA TYR A 19 27.63 8.63 -19.41
C TYR A 19 28.73 8.02 -20.26
N SER A 20 29.15 8.76 -21.30
CA SER A 20 30.51 8.65 -21.83
C SER A 20 30.81 9.86 -22.72
N CYS A 21 31.93 10.52 -22.40
CA CYS A 21 32.69 11.45 -23.25
C CYS A 21 32.03 12.79 -23.61
N PHE A 22 32.49 13.87 -22.96
CA PHE A 22 33.44 14.83 -23.54
C PHE A 22 33.63 15.99 -22.54
N GLY A 23 34.88 16.24 -22.17
CA GLY A 23 35.25 17.42 -21.38
C GLY A 23 35.33 18.65 -22.27
N VAL A 24 34.62 19.73 -21.89
CA VAL A 24 34.93 21.11 -22.29
C VAL A 24 34.47 22.05 -21.16
N ARG A 25 35.39 22.91 -20.70
CA ARG A 25 35.14 24.03 -19.78
C ARG A 25 34.32 25.12 -20.48
N ILE A 26 33.33 25.72 -19.81
CA ILE A 26 32.74 26.98 -20.26
C ILE A 26 32.54 27.93 -19.05
N ASN A 27 33.05 29.16 -19.22
CA ASN A 27 33.01 30.28 -18.29
C ASN A 27 31.61 30.90 -18.14
N LEU A 28 31.30 31.41 -16.95
CA LEU A 28 30.15 32.27 -16.65
C LEU A 28 30.33 33.69 -17.24
N PRO A 29 29.22 34.37 -17.61
CA PRO A 29 29.17 35.82 -17.46
C PRO A 29 27.92 36.33 -16.70
N THR A 30 28.16 37.44 -15.99
CA THR A 30 27.29 38.28 -15.13
C THR A 30 26.18 39.05 -15.90
N PRO A 31 25.22 39.73 -15.21
CA PRO A 31 23.87 39.97 -15.71
C PRO A 31 23.70 41.24 -16.57
N CYS A 32 22.82 41.19 -17.58
CA CYS A 32 22.45 42.33 -18.41
C CYS A 32 21.14 43.03 -17.95
N LYS A 33 21.17 44.36 -17.99
CA LYS A 33 20.10 45.33 -17.68
C LYS A 33 19.21 45.64 -18.93
N PRO A 34 18.06 46.33 -18.77
CA PRO A 34 16.85 46.10 -19.57
C PRO A 34 16.78 46.85 -20.91
N CYS A 35 16.10 46.23 -21.89
CA CYS A 35 15.90 46.75 -23.24
C CYS A 35 14.59 47.58 -23.36
N PRO A 36 14.62 48.77 -24.01
CA PRO A 36 13.46 49.65 -24.17
C PRO A 36 12.65 49.28 -25.42
N ARG A 37 11.69 48.37 -25.28
CA ARG A 37 10.64 48.18 -26.30
C ARG A 37 9.31 47.71 -25.73
N CYS A 38 8.92 48.23 -24.57
CA CYS A 38 7.56 48.14 -24.05
C CYS A 38 6.77 49.38 -24.51
N GLN A 39 5.99 49.25 -25.58
CA GLN A 39 4.89 50.18 -25.84
C GLN A 39 3.67 49.70 -25.06
N ALA A 40 3.11 50.61 -24.29
CA ALA A 40 1.92 50.42 -23.48
C ALA A 40 0.70 50.13 -24.37
N VAL A 41 -0.02 49.07 -24.04
CA VAL A 41 -1.41 48.90 -24.45
C VAL A 41 -2.23 48.80 -23.17
N THR A 42 -2.91 49.91 -22.87
CA THR A 42 -3.90 50.03 -21.81
C THR A 42 -5.08 49.12 -22.14
N PHE A 43 -5.34 48.10 -21.32
CA PHE A 43 -6.58 47.33 -21.39
C PHE A 43 -7.51 47.75 -20.25
N THR A 44 -8.66 48.26 -20.68
CA THR A 44 -9.84 48.63 -19.90
C THR A 44 -10.32 47.45 -19.04
N LEU A 45 -10.66 47.74 -17.78
CA LEU A 45 -11.33 46.80 -16.87
C LEU A 45 -12.70 46.39 -17.43
N ALA A 46 -12.77 45.21 -18.04
CA ALA A 46 -14.03 44.51 -18.27
C ALA A 46 -14.32 43.61 -17.06
N ARG A 47 -15.35 43.95 -16.29
CA ARG A 47 -15.96 43.06 -15.29
C ARG A 47 -16.46 41.80 -16.02
N PHE A 48 -15.76 40.70 -15.85
CA PHE A 48 -16.29 39.38 -16.18
C PHE A 48 -16.80 38.71 -14.90
N HIS A 49 -18.12 38.53 -14.83
CA HIS A 49 -18.74 37.54 -13.96
C HIS A 49 -18.32 36.15 -14.46
N GLY A 50 -17.29 35.58 -13.84
CA GLY A 50 -16.87 34.21 -14.06
C GLY A 50 -17.48 33.30 -13.00
N ASN A 51 -18.56 32.60 -13.35
CA ASN A 51 -19.05 31.46 -12.58
C ASN A 51 -17.89 30.49 -12.31
N SER A 52 -17.72 30.10 -11.06
CA SER A 52 -16.83 29.03 -10.63
C SER A 52 -17.25 27.70 -11.24
N THR A 53 -16.76 27.39 -12.44
CA THR A 53 -16.80 26.04 -12.98
C THR A 53 -15.77 25.20 -12.23
N GLN A 54 -16.25 24.58 -11.17
CA GLN A 54 -15.59 23.47 -10.47
C GLN A 54 -15.29 22.39 -11.52
N PHE A 55 -14.01 22.20 -11.84
CA PHE A 55 -13.57 21.06 -12.66
C PHE A 55 -13.76 19.78 -11.85
N VAL A 56 -14.98 19.25 -11.86
CA VAL A 56 -15.26 17.89 -11.43
C VAL A 56 -14.65 16.98 -12.48
N SER A 57 -13.55 16.31 -12.14
CA SER A 57 -13.00 15.22 -12.94
C SER A 57 -14.02 14.08 -12.96
N ARG A 58 -14.98 14.15 -13.88
CA ARG A 58 -15.94 13.07 -14.15
C ARG A 58 -15.15 11.92 -14.74
N LYS A 59 -14.81 10.93 -13.91
CA LYS A 59 -14.42 9.60 -14.40
C LYS A 59 -15.57 9.09 -15.26
N LEU A 60 -15.33 8.95 -16.57
CA LEU A 60 -16.24 8.28 -17.48
C LEU A 60 -16.28 6.80 -17.10
N VAL A 61 -17.29 6.40 -16.32
CA VAL A 61 -17.60 5.00 -16.07
C VAL A 61 -18.43 4.51 -17.26
N ARG A 62 -17.92 3.51 -17.99
CA ARG A 62 -18.74 2.77 -18.96
C ARG A 62 -19.81 2.01 -18.15
N ASN A 63 -21.07 2.37 -18.35
CA ASN A 63 -22.21 1.58 -17.85
C ASN A 63 -22.15 0.19 -18.50
N GLY A 64 -22.03 -0.87 -17.70
CA GLY A 64 -22.30 -2.25 -18.13
C GLY A 64 -21.30 -3.33 -17.72
N GLU A 65 -20.07 -2.98 -17.33
CA GLU A 65 -19.11 -3.96 -16.78
C GLU A 65 -18.99 -3.70 -15.27
N GLN A 66 -19.43 -4.66 -14.44
CA GLN A 66 -19.17 -4.59 -13.00
C GLN A 66 -17.66 -4.56 -12.79
N ARG A 67 -17.16 -3.50 -12.15
CA ARG A 67 -15.74 -3.43 -11.79
C ARG A 67 -15.41 -4.63 -10.88
N PRO A 68 -14.24 -5.27 -11.04
CA PRO A 68 -13.84 -6.32 -10.12
C PRO A 68 -13.84 -5.82 -8.67
N SER A 69 -14.32 -6.65 -7.75
CA SER A 69 -14.34 -6.34 -6.32
C SER A 69 -12.97 -6.65 -5.72
N VAL A 70 -12.43 -5.73 -4.91
CA VAL A 70 -11.13 -5.90 -4.23
C VAL A 70 -11.35 -6.06 -2.74
N ILE A 71 -10.92 -7.19 -2.21
CA ILE A 71 -11.07 -7.56 -0.80
C ILE A 71 -9.67 -7.69 -0.19
N CYS A 72 -9.40 -6.96 0.89
CA CYS A 72 -8.13 -7.07 1.63
C CYS A 72 -8.33 -7.93 2.88
N ILE A 73 -7.55 -9.00 2.99
CA ILE A 73 -7.50 -9.84 4.19
C ILE A 73 -6.41 -9.29 5.11
N GLU A 74 -6.82 -8.70 6.22
CA GLU A 74 -5.98 -8.03 7.21
C GLU A 74 -5.88 -8.88 8.50
N GLY A 75 -4.82 -8.67 9.28
CA GLY A 75 -4.61 -9.39 10.53
C GLY A 75 -3.14 -9.47 10.95
N ASN A 76 -2.91 -9.81 12.21
CA ASN A 76 -1.56 -9.88 12.79
C ASN A 76 -0.66 -10.92 12.09
N ILE A 77 0.65 -10.92 12.36
CA ILE A 77 1.56 -11.96 11.88
C ILE A 77 1.05 -13.33 12.37
N ALA A 78 1.09 -14.34 11.48
CA ALA A 78 0.58 -15.68 11.77
C ALA A 78 -0.93 -15.78 12.15
N SER A 79 -1.74 -14.77 11.84
CA SER A 79 -3.21 -14.79 12.06
C SER A 79 -4.01 -15.71 11.13
N GLY A 80 -3.37 -16.42 10.19
CA GLY A 80 -4.05 -17.33 9.26
C GLY A 80 -4.52 -16.70 7.93
N LYS A 81 -4.05 -15.50 7.56
CA LYS A 81 -4.43 -14.83 6.30
C LYS A 81 -4.16 -15.69 5.06
N THR A 82 -2.95 -16.24 4.92
CA THR A 82 -2.61 -17.10 3.79
C THR A 82 -3.55 -18.31 3.72
N THR A 83 -3.89 -18.93 4.85
CA THR A 83 -4.83 -20.05 4.94
C THR A 83 -6.26 -19.66 4.51
N CYS A 84 -6.73 -18.47 4.90
CA CYS A 84 -8.01 -17.93 4.45
C CYS A 84 -8.01 -17.74 2.92
N LEU A 85 -6.95 -17.14 2.37
CA LEU A 85 -6.80 -16.96 0.92
C LEU A 85 -6.74 -18.28 0.16
N GLU A 86 -6.01 -19.27 0.66
CA GLU A 86 -5.94 -20.62 0.09
C GLU A 86 -7.32 -21.29 0.04
N TYR A 87 -8.15 -21.10 1.07
CA TYR A 87 -9.52 -21.61 1.08
C TYR A 87 -10.35 -21.01 -0.07
N PHE A 88 -10.31 -19.68 -0.26
CA PHE A 88 -11.07 -19.01 -1.33
C PHE A 88 -10.49 -19.22 -2.73
N SER A 89 -9.18 -19.45 -2.86
CA SER A 89 -8.49 -19.70 -4.14
C SER A 89 -9.02 -20.90 -4.93
N LYS A 90 -9.77 -21.80 -4.26
CA LYS A 90 -10.40 -22.97 -4.87
C LYS A 90 -11.59 -22.62 -5.77
N THR A 91 -12.08 -21.39 -5.73
CA THR A 91 -13.20 -20.90 -6.55
C THR A 91 -12.65 -20.23 -7.82
N SER A 92 -13.17 -20.56 -9.00
CA SER A 92 -12.65 -20.08 -10.29
C SER A 92 -12.71 -18.57 -10.49
N ASP A 93 -13.59 -17.87 -9.77
CA ASP A 93 -13.90 -16.46 -10.00
C ASP A 93 -13.11 -15.52 -9.05
N ILE A 94 -12.10 -16.06 -8.35
CA ILE A 94 -11.31 -15.34 -7.35
C ILE A 94 -9.83 -15.37 -7.74
N GLU A 95 -9.26 -14.20 -7.98
CA GLU A 95 -7.83 -13.98 -8.05
C GLU A 95 -7.29 -13.76 -6.63
N VAL A 96 -6.24 -14.48 -6.25
CA VAL A 96 -5.57 -14.32 -4.94
C VAL A 96 -4.18 -13.73 -5.12
N LEU A 97 -3.90 -12.65 -4.39
CA LEU A 97 -2.58 -12.04 -4.30
C LEU A 97 -2.06 -12.14 -2.87
N THR A 98 -1.12 -13.05 -2.61
CA THR A 98 -0.42 -13.15 -1.33
C THR A 98 0.61 -12.04 -1.15
N GLU A 99 1.07 -11.83 0.09
CA GLU A 99 2.18 -10.92 0.39
C GLU A 99 3.42 -11.39 -0.39
N PRO A 100 4.15 -10.50 -1.10
CA PRO A 100 5.35 -10.88 -1.85
C PRO A 100 6.57 -11.11 -0.93
N VAL A 101 6.42 -11.90 0.13
CA VAL A 101 7.46 -12.21 1.13
C VAL A 101 8.73 -12.75 0.48
N SER A 102 8.61 -13.51 -0.62
CA SER A 102 9.78 -13.98 -1.38
C SER A 102 10.61 -12.83 -1.96
N LYS A 103 9.98 -11.75 -2.44
CA LYS A 103 10.68 -10.54 -2.89
C LYS A 103 11.40 -9.86 -1.71
N TRP A 104 10.79 -9.84 -0.53
CA TRP A 104 11.36 -9.19 0.67
C TRP A 104 12.50 -9.99 1.30
N ARG A 105 12.57 -11.29 1.04
CA ARG A 105 13.63 -12.19 1.50
C ARG A 105 14.83 -12.28 0.56
N ASN A 106 14.68 -11.82 -0.69
CA ASN A 106 15.76 -11.82 -1.65
C ASN A 106 15.70 -10.59 -2.57
N VAL A 107 16.43 -9.56 -2.18
CA VAL A 107 16.73 -8.39 -3.01
C VAL A 107 18.21 -8.43 -3.36
N ARG A 108 18.50 -8.95 -4.57
CA ARG A 108 19.87 -9.11 -5.08
C ARG A 108 20.78 -9.90 -4.11
N GLY A 109 20.26 -10.98 -3.53
CA GLY A 109 20.99 -11.83 -2.59
C GLY A 109 20.93 -11.40 -1.12
N HIS A 110 20.29 -10.26 -0.83
CA HIS A 110 20.07 -9.81 0.55
C HIS A 110 18.66 -10.12 1.04
N ASN A 111 18.50 -10.33 2.34
CA ASN A 111 17.22 -10.58 2.99
C ASN A 111 16.77 -9.36 3.84
N PRO A 112 16.22 -8.29 3.22
CA PRO A 112 15.71 -7.12 3.94
C PRO A 112 14.75 -7.45 5.09
N LEU A 113 13.90 -8.47 4.93
CA LEU A 113 12.98 -8.88 5.99
C LEU A 113 13.75 -9.35 7.24
N GLY A 114 14.72 -10.26 7.05
CA GLY A 114 15.58 -10.73 8.14
C GLY A 114 16.44 -9.61 8.73
N LEU A 115 17.01 -8.74 7.89
CA LEU A 115 17.79 -7.59 8.33
C LEU A 115 16.98 -6.64 9.22
N MET A 116 15.69 -6.40 8.89
CA MET A 116 14.80 -5.58 9.70
C MET A 116 14.50 -6.22 11.06
N TYR A 117 14.28 -7.54 11.13
CA TYR A 117 14.07 -8.19 12.41
C TYR A 117 15.33 -8.24 13.28
N GLN A 118 16.52 -8.21 12.67
CA GLN A 118 17.80 -8.16 13.40
C GLN A 118 18.15 -6.75 13.90
N ASP A 119 18.00 -5.73 13.05
CA ASP A 119 18.23 -4.33 13.39
C ASP A 119 17.15 -3.45 12.75
N PRO A 120 16.00 -3.29 13.43
CA PRO A 120 14.88 -2.53 12.91
C PRO A 120 15.19 -1.04 12.81
N THR A 121 16.12 -0.52 13.63
CA THR A 121 16.54 0.88 13.58
C THR A 121 17.28 1.19 12.28
N ARG A 122 18.18 0.29 11.86
CA ARG A 122 18.94 0.47 10.61
C ARG A 122 18.13 0.13 9.37
N TRP A 123 17.35 -0.94 9.43
CA TRP A 123 16.74 -1.55 8.23
C TRP A 123 15.24 -1.30 8.11
N GLY A 124 14.60 -0.70 9.11
CA GLY A 124 13.17 -0.37 9.14
C GLY A 124 12.73 0.41 7.91
N ILE A 125 13.32 1.59 7.67
CA ILE A 125 12.99 2.41 6.49
C ILE A 125 13.24 1.67 5.18
N THR A 126 14.34 0.93 5.07
CA THR A 126 14.71 0.17 3.85
C THR A 126 13.63 -0.85 3.51
N LEU A 127 13.22 -1.67 4.49
CA LEU A 127 12.18 -2.66 4.28
C LEU A 127 10.84 -1.99 4.02
N GLN A 128 10.42 -1.01 4.83
CA GLN A 128 9.10 -0.40 4.70
C GLN A 128 8.90 0.35 3.39
N THR A 129 9.95 1.01 2.87
CA THR A 129 9.92 1.59 1.52
C THR A 129 9.65 0.53 0.46
N TYR A 130 10.34 -0.61 0.55
CA TYR A 130 10.18 -1.70 -0.41
C TYR A 130 8.84 -2.42 -0.27
N VAL A 131 8.33 -2.60 0.96
CA VAL A 131 6.99 -3.11 1.23
C VAL A 131 5.96 -2.20 0.59
N GLN A 132 5.99 -0.87 0.81
CA GLN A 132 5.05 0.06 0.16
C GLN A 132 5.10 -0.05 -1.37
N LEU A 133 6.29 -0.10 -1.97
CA LEU A 133 6.45 -0.27 -3.42
C LEU A 133 5.82 -1.58 -3.92
N THR A 134 6.13 -2.70 -3.26
CA THR A 134 5.62 -4.01 -3.69
C THR A 134 4.11 -4.18 -3.43
N MET A 135 3.56 -3.53 -2.39
CA MET A 135 2.12 -3.51 -2.15
C MET A 135 1.41 -2.62 -3.16
N LEU A 136 1.98 -1.47 -3.53
CA LEU A 136 1.48 -0.63 -4.62
C LEU A 136 1.43 -1.41 -5.95
N ASP A 137 2.49 -2.14 -6.28
CA ASP A 137 2.56 -3.03 -7.46
C ASP A 137 1.40 -4.05 -7.47
N ARG A 138 1.03 -4.61 -6.30
CA ARG A 138 -0.12 -5.52 -6.16
C ARG A 138 -1.46 -4.84 -6.33
N HIS A 139 -1.61 -3.62 -5.83
CA HIS A 139 -2.82 -2.82 -6.04
C HIS A 139 -3.01 -2.43 -7.51
N LEU A 140 -1.91 -2.20 -8.24
CA LEU A 140 -1.93 -1.75 -9.63
C LEU A 140 -1.85 -2.87 -10.67
N SER A 141 -1.60 -4.12 -10.27
CA SER A 141 -1.51 -5.23 -11.21
C SER A 141 -2.86 -5.46 -11.90
N PRO A 142 -2.89 -5.83 -13.20
CA PRO A 142 -4.13 -6.10 -13.92
C PRO A 142 -4.97 -7.15 -13.20
N ILE A 143 -6.28 -6.88 -13.02
CA ILE A 143 -7.20 -7.81 -12.37
C ILE A 143 -7.66 -8.85 -13.39
N THR A 144 -7.56 -10.14 -13.04
CA THR A 144 -7.85 -11.26 -13.96
C THR A 144 -9.13 -12.01 -13.65
N ALA A 145 -9.81 -11.69 -12.54
CA ALA A 145 -11.05 -12.34 -12.11
C ALA A 145 -12.07 -11.31 -11.58
N PRO A 146 -13.37 -11.65 -11.48
CA PRO A 146 -14.39 -10.75 -10.93
C PRO A 146 -14.15 -10.32 -9.48
N ILE A 147 -13.42 -11.12 -8.70
CA ILE A 147 -13.04 -10.82 -7.32
C ILE A 147 -11.53 -10.97 -7.20
N ARG A 148 -10.88 -9.99 -6.57
CA ARG A 148 -9.49 -10.05 -6.14
C ARG A 148 -9.43 -10.04 -4.63
N MET A 149 -8.81 -11.06 -4.05
CA MET A 149 -8.46 -11.09 -2.63
C MET A 149 -6.96 -10.85 -2.45
N MET A 150 -6.61 -9.90 -1.59
CA MET A 150 -5.22 -9.51 -1.33
C MET A 150 -4.86 -9.80 0.12
N GLU A 151 -3.71 -10.40 0.35
CA GLU A 151 -3.11 -10.48 1.68
C GLU A 151 -2.54 -9.12 2.05
N ARG A 152 -3.16 -8.47 3.03
CA ARG A 152 -2.87 -7.08 3.44
C ARG A 152 -3.02 -6.07 2.31
N SER A 153 -2.64 -4.84 2.60
CA SER A 153 -2.76 -3.69 1.71
C SER A 153 -1.63 -2.69 1.93
N ILE A 154 -1.51 -1.70 1.03
CA ILE A 154 -0.60 -0.57 1.27
C ILE A 154 -1.01 0.23 2.52
N PHE A 155 -2.30 0.20 2.89
CA PHE A 155 -2.80 0.85 4.10
C PHE A 155 -2.21 0.22 5.36
N SER A 156 -2.22 -1.11 5.49
CA SER A 156 -1.59 -1.77 6.64
C SER A 156 -0.07 -1.65 6.64
N ALA A 157 0.58 -1.57 5.47
CA ALA A 157 2.00 -1.25 5.41
C ALA A 157 2.32 0.09 6.13
N LYS A 158 1.50 1.12 5.93
CA LYS A 158 1.66 2.42 6.59
C LYS A 158 1.10 2.45 8.02
N TYR A 159 -0.18 2.17 8.18
CA TYR A 159 -0.91 2.40 9.43
C TYR A 159 -0.58 1.39 10.54
N ILE A 160 -0.03 0.24 10.17
CA ILE A 160 0.38 -0.79 11.14
C ILE A 160 1.90 -0.84 11.23
N PHE A 161 2.61 -1.19 10.15
CA PHE A 161 4.03 -1.52 10.27
C PHE A 161 4.96 -0.30 10.37
N VAL A 162 4.76 0.72 9.52
CA VAL A 162 5.52 1.98 9.62
C VAL A 162 5.17 2.69 10.93
N GLU A 163 3.89 2.74 11.28
CA GLU A 163 3.43 3.33 12.54
C GLU A 163 4.06 2.63 13.76
N ASN A 164 4.13 1.30 13.77
CA ASN A 164 4.74 0.56 14.87
C ASN A 164 6.24 0.87 15.01
N LEU A 165 6.98 0.92 13.90
CA LEU A 165 8.41 1.26 13.94
C LEU A 165 8.64 2.67 14.50
N TYR A 166 7.78 3.62 14.16
CA TYR A 166 7.84 4.98 14.70
C TYR A 166 7.50 5.02 16.19
N ARG A 167 6.36 4.45 16.61
CA ARG A 167 5.92 4.44 18.01
C ARG A 167 6.87 3.70 18.95
N SER A 168 7.57 2.69 18.44
CA SER A 168 8.59 1.95 19.20
C SER A 168 9.97 2.62 19.23
N GLY A 169 10.12 3.83 18.67
CA GLY A 169 11.38 4.57 18.63
C GLY A 169 12.43 3.98 17.68
N LYS A 170 12.03 3.03 16.82
CA LYS A 170 12.90 2.34 15.85
C LYS A 170 12.93 3.02 14.49
N MET A 171 12.15 4.07 14.29
CA MET A 171 12.18 4.90 13.09
C MET A 171 12.28 6.36 13.50
N PRO A 172 13.32 7.09 13.07
CA PRO A 172 13.43 8.53 13.28
C PRO A 172 12.23 9.28 12.70
N GLU A 173 11.89 10.43 13.29
CA GLU A 173 10.77 11.27 12.86
C GLU A 173 10.89 11.68 11.38
N VAL A 174 12.10 12.01 10.91
CA VAL A 174 12.33 12.36 9.49
C VAL A 174 12.02 11.19 8.54
N ASP A 175 12.41 9.98 8.91
CA ASP A 175 12.14 8.77 8.12
C ASP A 175 10.65 8.46 8.07
N PHE A 176 9.97 8.62 9.21
CA PHE A 176 8.52 8.47 9.31
C PHE A 176 7.78 9.52 8.49
N ALA A 177 8.19 10.80 8.55
CA ALA A 177 7.59 11.89 7.79
C ALA A 177 7.72 11.64 6.28
N VAL A 178 8.91 11.27 5.80
CA VAL A 178 9.15 10.96 4.39
C VAL A 178 8.25 9.81 3.92
N LEU A 179 8.18 8.69 4.66
CA LEU A 179 7.31 7.57 4.30
C LEU A 179 5.82 7.92 4.37
N SER A 180 5.45 8.88 5.20
CA SER A 180 4.07 9.36 5.31
C SER A 180 3.69 10.23 4.13
N GLU A 181 4.52 11.21 3.76
CA GLU A 181 4.30 12.05 2.56
C GLU A 181 4.23 11.22 1.28
N TRP A 182 5.10 10.20 1.15
CA TRP A 182 5.05 9.27 0.02
C TRP A 182 3.72 8.51 -0.04
N PHE A 183 3.26 7.97 1.08
CA PHE A 183 1.99 7.26 1.17
C PHE A 183 0.79 8.18 0.88
N GLU A 184 0.80 9.40 1.42
CA GLU A 184 -0.24 10.40 1.17
C GLU A 184 -0.29 10.79 -0.30
N TRP A 185 0.86 11.02 -0.94
CA TRP A 185 0.92 11.30 -2.36
C TRP A 185 0.33 10.14 -3.18
N ILE A 186 0.68 8.90 -2.86
CA ILE A 186 0.13 7.70 -3.53
C ILE A 186 -1.40 7.67 -3.39
N THR A 187 -1.92 7.77 -2.17
CA THR A 187 -3.36 7.63 -1.91
C THR A 187 -4.20 8.78 -2.46
N GLN A 188 -3.62 9.97 -2.63
CA GLN A 188 -4.30 11.12 -3.24
C GLN A 188 -4.29 11.08 -4.78
N ASN A 189 -3.23 10.55 -5.38
CA ASN A 189 -3.02 10.62 -6.84
C ASN A 189 -3.33 9.31 -7.56
N ILE A 190 -3.36 8.19 -6.85
CA ILE A 190 -3.54 6.84 -7.42
C ILE A 190 -4.82 6.23 -6.85
N ALA A 191 -5.67 5.70 -7.74
CA ALA A 191 -6.87 4.99 -7.32
C ALA A 191 -6.51 3.61 -6.79
N LEU A 192 -6.74 3.39 -5.50
CA LEU A 192 -6.52 2.12 -4.80
C LEU A 192 -7.87 1.57 -4.30
N PRO A 193 -8.71 1.01 -5.19
CA PRO A 193 -10.03 0.53 -4.80
C PRO A 193 -9.89 -0.62 -3.80
N VAL A 194 -10.62 -0.51 -2.70
CA VAL A 194 -10.83 -1.58 -1.72
C VAL A 194 -12.31 -1.54 -1.38
N ASP A 195 -12.99 -2.67 -1.56
CA ASP A 195 -14.45 -2.79 -1.41
C ASP A 195 -14.84 -3.45 -0.09
N LEU A 196 -13.94 -4.26 0.47
CA LEU A 196 -14.11 -4.89 1.76
C LEU A 196 -12.74 -5.13 2.42
N ILE A 197 -12.67 -4.91 3.72
CA ILE A 197 -11.58 -5.41 4.57
C ILE A 197 -12.13 -6.56 5.39
N VAL A 198 -11.53 -7.74 5.27
CA VAL A 198 -11.78 -8.87 6.17
C VAL A 198 -10.66 -8.89 7.20
N TYR A 199 -10.97 -8.56 8.44
CA TYR A 199 -10.02 -8.60 9.54
C TYR A 199 -10.10 -9.94 10.27
N LEU A 200 -9.05 -10.75 10.12
CA LEU A 200 -8.86 -11.95 10.94
C LEU A 200 -8.30 -11.52 12.30
N GLN A 201 -9.21 -11.34 13.24
CA GLN A 201 -8.89 -10.90 14.60
C GLN A 201 -8.39 -12.11 15.39
N THR A 202 -7.09 -12.13 15.70
CA THR A 202 -6.43 -13.19 16.45
C THR A 202 -5.66 -12.55 17.59
N THR A 203 -5.73 -13.18 18.76
CA THR A 203 -4.97 -12.81 19.95
C THR A 203 -3.46 -12.89 19.70
N PRO A 204 -2.65 -12.03 20.33
CA PRO A 204 -1.19 -12.10 20.25
C PRO A 204 -0.63 -13.48 20.65
N GLU A 205 -1.23 -14.13 21.64
CA GLU A 205 -0.84 -15.45 22.15
C GLU A 205 -0.98 -16.52 21.08
N THR A 206 -2.17 -16.63 20.46
CA THR A 206 -2.39 -17.57 19.36
C THR A 206 -1.53 -17.24 18.14
N CYS A 207 -1.29 -15.95 17.86
CA CYS A 207 -0.34 -15.56 16.80
C CYS A 207 1.07 -16.04 17.10
N TYR A 208 1.53 -15.91 18.35
CA TYR A 208 2.86 -16.33 18.79
C TYR A 208 3.03 -17.85 18.69
N GLU A 209 2.04 -18.63 19.13
CA GLU A 209 2.03 -20.09 18.99
C GLU A 209 2.14 -20.51 17.53
N ARG A 210 1.28 -19.97 16.65
CA ARG A 210 1.29 -20.27 15.21
C ARG A 210 2.57 -19.81 14.52
N LEU A 211 3.15 -18.69 14.96
CA LEU A 211 4.43 -18.18 14.46
C LEU A 211 5.56 -19.17 14.76
N ARG A 212 5.58 -19.73 15.97
CA ARG A 212 6.54 -20.77 16.37
C ARG A 212 6.36 -22.05 15.57
N GLU A 213 5.13 -22.50 15.36
CA GLU A 213 4.83 -23.68 14.51
C GLU A 213 5.28 -23.48 13.07
N ARG A 214 5.07 -22.28 12.50
CA ARG A 214 5.48 -21.93 11.13
C ARG A 214 7.00 -21.96 10.91
N CYS A 215 7.81 -21.84 11.97
CA CYS A 215 9.26 -22.06 11.98
C CYS A 215 10.05 -21.27 10.91
N ARG A 216 9.64 -20.05 10.55
CA ARG A 216 10.44 -19.20 9.64
C ARG A 216 11.65 -18.61 10.39
N GLU A 217 12.83 -18.75 9.81
CA GLU A 217 14.09 -18.37 10.47
C GLU A 217 14.12 -16.90 10.91
N GLU A 218 13.65 -16.01 10.04
CA GLU A 218 13.65 -14.57 10.29
C GLU A 218 12.67 -14.15 11.38
N GLU A 219 11.65 -14.97 11.64
CA GLU A 219 10.56 -14.64 12.56
C GLU A 219 10.82 -15.15 13.98
N LYS A 220 11.81 -16.03 14.18
CA LYS A 220 12.18 -16.59 15.51
C LYS A 220 12.57 -15.53 16.54
N VAL A 221 13.02 -14.35 16.08
CA VAL A 221 13.46 -13.25 16.94
C VAL A 221 12.31 -12.28 17.29
N ILE A 222 11.10 -12.52 16.80
CA ILE A 222 9.94 -11.64 17.05
C ILE A 222 9.46 -11.84 18.49
N PRO A 223 9.52 -10.81 19.35
CA PRO A 223 9.07 -10.92 20.73
C PRO A 223 7.54 -10.78 20.84
N MET A 224 6.95 -11.25 21.96
CA MET A 224 5.51 -11.18 22.19
C MET A 224 5.00 -9.73 22.17
N GLU A 225 5.75 -8.82 22.78
CA GLU A 225 5.43 -7.40 22.88
C GLU A 225 5.28 -6.75 21.49
N TYR A 226 6.02 -7.26 20.49
CA TYR A 226 5.86 -6.83 19.12
C TYR A 226 4.49 -7.25 18.56
N LEU A 227 4.06 -8.50 18.80
CA LEU A 227 2.74 -8.96 18.35
C LEU A 227 1.60 -8.23 19.05
N GLU A 228 1.73 -7.93 20.34
CA GLU A 228 0.80 -7.11 21.11
C GLU A 228 0.68 -5.70 20.55
N SER A 229 1.82 -5.05 20.23
CA SER A 229 1.83 -3.71 19.62
C SER A 229 1.12 -3.67 18.27
N ILE A 230 1.36 -4.68 17.42
CA ILE A 230 0.70 -4.81 16.12
C ILE A 230 -0.79 -5.08 16.28
N HIS A 231 -1.17 -5.92 17.25
CA HIS A 231 -2.58 -6.19 17.57
C HIS A 231 -3.29 -4.90 17.97
N GLN A 232 -2.71 -4.11 18.88
CA GLN A 232 -3.33 -2.86 19.34
C GLN A 232 -3.52 -1.85 18.20
N LEU A 233 -2.56 -1.76 17.27
CA LEU A 233 -2.70 -0.91 16.08
C LEU A 233 -3.83 -1.35 15.16
N TYR A 234 -4.03 -2.66 14.98
CA TYR A 234 -5.16 -3.20 14.24
C TYR A 234 -6.49 -2.92 14.94
N GLU A 235 -6.57 -3.11 16.26
CA GLU A 235 -7.76 -2.80 17.05
C GLU A 235 -8.14 -1.32 16.97
N ASP A 236 -7.17 -0.42 17.09
CA ASP A 236 -7.40 1.03 17.01
C ASP A 236 -7.82 1.45 15.60
N TRP A 237 -7.31 0.79 14.56
CA TRP A 237 -7.62 1.11 13.16
C TRP A 237 -8.94 0.52 12.69
N LEU A 238 -9.15 -0.79 12.83
CA LEU A 238 -10.24 -1.52 12.19
C LEU A 238 -11.47 -1.71 13.07
N ILE A 239 -11.29 -1.75 14.41
CA ILE A 239 -12.38 -1.97 15.36
C ILE A 239 -12.86 -0.64 15.95
N LYS A 240 -11.97 0.08 16.65
CA LYS A 240 -12.32 1.35 17.30
C LYS A 240 -12.40 2.51 16.32
N GLN A 241 -11.68 2.42 15.20
CA GLN A 241 -11.59 3.43 14.16
C GLN A 241 -11.16 4.81 14.71
N THR A 242 -10.23 4.82 15.67
CA THR A 242 -9.74 6.02 16.36
C THR A 242 -8.43 6.55 15.80
N SER A 243 -7.69 5.75 15.01
CA SER A 243 -6.35 6.11 14.53
C SER A 243 -6.33 6.70 13.12
N PHE A 244 -6.79 5.94 12.12
CA PHE A 244 -6.71 6.31 10.71
C PHE A 244 -8.03 6.05 9.98
N LYS A 245 -8.24 6.75 8.86
CA LYS A 245 -9.39 6.53 7.99
C LYS A 245 -9.39 5.10 7.45
N VAL A 246 -10.49 4.40 7.64
CA VAL A 246 -10.71 3.07 7.05
C VAL A 246 -11.20 3.24 5.59
N PRO A 247 -10.56 2.62 4.59
CA PRO A 247 -10.90 2.84 3.18
C PRO A 247 -12.15 2.09 2.70
N ALA A 248 -12.61 1.08 3.45
CA ALA A 248 -13.72 0.20 3.08
C ALA A 248 -14.45 -0.33 4.33
N PRO A 249 -15.67 -0.87 4.21
CA PRO A 249 -16.31 -1.61 5.30
C PRO A 249 -15.43 -2.75 5.85
N VAL A 250 -15.55 -3.02 7.14
CA VAL A 250 -14.77 -4.07 7.82
C VAL A 250 -15.69 -5.22 8.23
N LEU A 251 -15.33 -6.43 7.81
CA LEU A 251 -15.89 -7.68 8.31
C LEU A 251 -14.87 -8.32 9.25
N VAL A 252 -15.22 -8.44 10.53
CA VAL A 252 -14.36 -9.04 11.55
C VAL A 252 -14.69 -10.52 11.68
N ILE A 253 -13.66 -11.37 11.65
CA ILE A 253 -13.78 -12.82 11.86
C ILE A 253 -12.85 -13.18 13.03
N PRO A 254 -13.39 -13.65 14.17
CA PRO A 254 -12.59 -14.15 15.28
C PRO A 254 -11.82 -15.40 14.84
N ALA A 255 -10.49 -15.34 14.91
CA ALA A 255 -9.61 -16.29 14.22
C ALA A 255 -8.66 -17.05 15.17
N ASP A 256 -9.01 -17.19 16.45
CA ASP A 256 -8.23 -17.94 17.46
C ASP A 256 -8.47 -19.46 17.42
N HIS A 257 -9.41 -19.93 16.60
CA HIS A 257 -9.79 -21.34 16.57
C HIS A 257 -8.86 -22.21 15.72
N ASP A 258 -9.00 -23.54 15.88
CA ASP A 258 -8.30 -24.50 15.03
C ASP A 258 -8.75 -24.42 13.57
N LEU A 259 -8.00 -25.08 12.68
CA LEU A 259 -8.24 -25.04 11.24
C LEU A 259 -9.66 -25.51 10.86
N GLN A 260 -10.19 -26.55 11.49
CA GLN A 260 -11.51 -27.10 11.12
C GLN A 260 -12.61 -26.07 11.41
N LYS A 261 -12.55 -25.45 12.59
CA LYS A 261 -13.49 -24.41 12.98
C LYS A 261 -13.31 -23.14 12.15
N MET A 262 -12.08 -22.79 11.77
CA MET A 262 -11.82 -21.68 10.84
C MET A 262 -12.44 -21.92 9.45
N LEU A 263 -12.30 -23.14 8.91
CA LEU A 263 -12.90 -23.49 7.61
C LEU A 263 -14.44 -23.36 7.65
N HIS A 264 -15.06 -23.74 8.77
CA HIS A 264 -16.49 -23.54 8.97
C HIS A 264 -16.87 -22.05 8.97
N GLN A 265 -16.14 -21.21 9.72
CA GLN A 265 -16.38 -19.77 9.73
C GLN A 265 -16.20 -19.11 8.35
N TYR A 266 -15.25 -19.59 7.54
CA TYR A 266 -15.08 -19.09 6.18
C TYR A 266 -16.26 -19.45 5.28
N GLU A 267 -16.81 -20.65 5.39
CA GLU A 267 -18.01 -21.05 4.65
C GLU A 267 -19.24 -20.23 5.11
N GLU A 268 -19.45 -20.07 6.42
CA GLU A 268 -20.56 -19.28 6.96
C GLU A 268 -20.52 -17.80 6.51
N ASN A 269 -19.32 -17.23 6.37
CA ASN A 269 -19.14 -15.84 5.95
C ASN A 269 -18.93 -15.68 4.44
N LYS A 270 -18.89 -16.77 3.67
CA LYS A 270 -18.57 -16.76 2.24
C LYS A 270 -19.46 -15.83 1.43
N GLU A 271 -20.78 -15.92 1.61
CA GLU A 271 -21.71 -15.04 0.90
C GLU A 271 -21.48 -13.57 1.23
N ARG A 272 -21.22 -13.25 2.51
CA ARG A 272 -20.96 -11.86 2.96
C ARG A 272 -19.65 -11.32 2.39
N ILE A 273 -18.61 -12.15 2.35
CA ILE A 273 -17.30 -11.80 1.80
C ILE A 273 -17.43 -11.54 0.29
N LEU A 274 -18.11 -12.42 -0.44
CA LEU A 274 -18.20 -12.33 -1.90
C LEU A 274 -19.27 -11.34 -2.39
N ALA A 275 -20.25 -10.97 -1.56
CA ALA A 275 -21.30 -10.00 -1.89
C ALA A 275 -20.83 -8.53 -1.93
N ALA A 276 -19.56 -8.25 -1.61
CA ALA A 276 -18.96 -6.90 -1.66
C ALA A 276 -19.03 -6.22 -3.04
N GLN A 277 -19.55 -6.89 -4.07
CA GLN A 277 -19.83 -6.34 -5.40
C GLN A 277 -21.04 -5.38 -5.47
N ARG A 278 -21.91 -5.30 -4.44
CA ARG A 278 -23.30 -4.81 -4.60
C ARG A 278 -23.67 -3.44 -4.02
N THR A 279 -22.73 -2.68 -3.47
CA THR A 279 -22.99 -1.35 -2.88
C THR A 279 -22.03 -0.32 -3.43
#